data_AF-A0A925FKK3-F1
#
_entry.id   AF-A0A925FKK3-F1
#
_cell.length_a   1.000
_cell.length_b   1.000
_cell.length_c   1.000
_cell.angle_alpha   90.00
_cell.angle_beta   90.00
_cell.angle_gamma   90.00
#
_symmetry.space_group_name_H-M   'P 1'
#
loop_
_entity.id
_entity.type
_entity.pdbx_description
1 polymer ?
#
loop_
_entity_poly.entity_id
_entity_poly.type
_entity_poly.pdbx_seq_one_letter_code
_entity_poly.pdbx_strand_id
1 'polypeptide(L)'
;MSEYSLMDYAPIGIMFLVAMGFAVSQLLVTQLIGPRKRTATKLMPYECGKDPVGGARDRFSIKFYTVAVIFLLFDIEVLFMIPFAVAFKTLIAQEQISGIAYGTIALIEILVFIGTLIVGYIYVWRKGTFDWGIQARVEARAEAKLAAKQKRASEMKMAA
;
A
#
# COMPACT_ATOMS: atom_id res chain seq x y z
N MET A 1 -9.18 36.56 -7.29
CA MET A 1 -8.76 35.29 -6.66
C MET A 1 -9.79 34.97 -5.61
N SER A 2 -10.50 33.86 -5.69
CA SER A 2 -11.38 33.43 -4.60
C SER A 2 -10.51 33.21 -3.38
N GLU A 3 -10.71 33.99 -2.32
CA GLU A 3 -10.03 33.72 -1.06
C GLU A 3 -10.59 32.41 -0.50
N TYR A 4 -9.75 31.37 -0.46
CA TYR A 4 -10.11 30.11 0.15
C TYR A 4 -10.18 30.29 1.67
N SER A 5 -11.36 30.08 2.23
CA SER A 5 -11.58 30.11 3.67
C SER A 5 -11.53 28.68 4.21
N LEU A 6 -11.15 28.50 5.47
CA LEU A 6 -11.27 27.20 6.14
C LEU A 6 -12.71 26.65 6.07
N MET A 7 -13.70 27.52 5.94
CA MET A 7 -15.11 27.14 5.82
C MET A 7 -15.44 26.41 4.51
N ASP A 8 -14.62 26.55 3.46
CA ASP A 8 -14.82 25.83 2.19
C ASP A 8 -14.59 24.32 2.35
N TYR A 9 -13.84 23.92 3.38
CA TYR A 9 -13.61 22.52 3.73
C TYR A 9 -14.64 21.95 4.72
N ALA A 10 -15.52 22.80 5.28
CA ALA A 10 -16.53 22.36 6.25
C ALA A 10 -17.47 21.26 5.70
N PRO A 11 -17.95 21.30 4.45
CA PRO A 11 -18.77 20.21 3.89
C PRO A 11 -18.06 18.85 3.88
N ILE A 12 -16.75 18.83 3.61
CA ILE A 12 -15.95 17.60 3.59
C ILE A 12 -15.86 17.02 5.01
N GLY A 13 -15.62 17.87 6.01
CA GLY A 13 -15.60 17.47 7.42
C GLY A 13 -16.95 16.92 7.88
N ILE A 14 -18.05 17.60 7.53
CA ILE A 14 -19.41 17.15 7.84
C ILE A 14 -19.70 15.79 7.18
N MET A 15 -19.31 15.60 5.92
CA MET A 15 -19.48 14.32 5.22
C MET A 15 -18.76 13.18 5.96
N PHE A 16 -17.53 13.42 6.41
CA PHE A 16 -16.76 12.43 7.16
C PHE A 16 -17.42 12.10 8.52
N LEU A 17 -17.92 13.12 9.23
CA LEU A 17 -18.63 12.95 10.49
C LEU A 17 -19.94 12.16 10.32
N VAL A 18 -20.72 12.46 9.28
CA VAL A 18 -21.96 11.74 8.97
C VAL A 18 -21.66 10.29 8.59
N ALA A 19 -20.66 10.05 7.74
CA ALA A 19 -20.26 8.70 7.33
C ALA A 19 -19.77 7.86 8.52
N MET A 20 -18.93 8.44 9.38
CA MET A 20 -18.46 7.79 10.60
C MET A 20 -19.61 7.55 11.58
N GLY A 21 -20.47 8.55 11.79
CA GLY A 21 -21.64 8.44 12.66
C GLY A 21 -22.60 7.34 12.19
N PHE A 22 -22.79 7.22 10.89
CA PHE A 22 -23.58 6.14 10.29
C PHE A 22 -22.94 4.75 10.48
N ALA A 23 -21.63 4.62 10.24
CA ALA A 23 -20.93 3.36 10.46
C ALA A 23 -20.98 2.92 11.93
N VAL A 24 -20.76 3.86 12.86
CA VAL A 24 -20.81 3.60 14.31
C VAL A 24 -22.23 3.29 14.76
N SER A 25 -23.24 4.04 14.29
CA SER A 25 -24.63 3.78 14.68
C SER A 25 -25.07 2.38 14.24
N GLN A 26 -24.70 1.94 13.04
CA GLN A 26 -25.03 0.60 12.55
C GLN A 26 -24.34 -0.50 13.37
N LEU A 27 -23.08 -0.30 13.76
CA LEU A 27 -22.38 -1.21 14.66
C LEU A 27 -23.07 -1.26 16.04
N LEU A 28 -23.46 -0.12 16.60
CA LEU A 28 -24.16 -0.04 17.88
C LEU A 28 -25.53 -0.73 17.83
N VAL A 29 -26.35 -0.44 16.82
CA VAL A 29 -27.65 -1.08 16.60
C VAL A 29 -27.49 -2.59 16.50
N THR A 30 -26.52 -3.07 15.72
CA THR A 30 -26.24 -4.50 15.57
C THR A 30 -25.81 -5.14 16.89
N GLN A 31 -24.97 -4.46 17.68
CA GLN A 31 -24.51 -4.98 18.97
C GLN A 31 -25.61 -4.94 20.05
N LEU A 32 -26.52 -3.96 20.02
CA LEU A 32 -27.59 -3.78 21.00
C LEU A 32 -28.81 -4.69 20.73
N ILE A 33 -29.24 -4.79 19.48
CA ILE A 33 -30.44 -5.56 19.08
C ILE A 33 -30.09 -7.02 18.73
N GLY A 34 -28.85 -7.27 18.28
CA GLY A 34 -28.44 -8.59 17.79
C GLY A 34 -28.40 -9.69 18.88
N PRO A 35 -28.81 -10.94 18.56
CA PRO A 35 -28.78 -12.05 19.50
C PRO A 35 -27.34 -12.42 19.88
N ARG A 36 -26.99 -12.28 21.15
CA ARG A 36 -25.65 -12.57 21.68
C ARG A 36 -25.54 -14.02 22.14
N LYS A 37 -25.02 -14.91 21.28
CA LYS A 37 -24.67 -16.29 21.64
C LYS A 37 -23.16 -16.48 21.66
N ARG A 38 -22.54 -16.22 22.80
CA ARG A 38 -21.10 -16.46 23.04
C ARG A 38 -20.92 -17.89 23.55
N THR A 39 -20.60 -18.81 22.64
CA THR A 39 -20.26 -20.20 22.97
C THR A 39 -18.78 -20.40 22.67
N ALA A 40 -18.08 -21.24 23.45
CA ALA A 40 -16.66 -21.53 23.23
C ALA A 40 -16.38 -21.83 21.75
N THR A 41 -17.13 -22.73 21.13
CA THR A 41 -17.03 -23.12 19.71
C THR A 41 -17.19 -21.95 18.72
N LYS A 42 -18.05 -20.97 18.99
CA LYS A 42 -18.26 -19.79 18.12
C LYS A 42 -17.13 -18.77 18.21
N LEU A 43 -16.38 -18.79 19.31
CA LEU A 43 -15.26 -17.89 19.54
C LEU A 43 -13.92 -18.51 19.12
N MET A 44 -13.90 -19.80 18.77
CA MET A 44 -12.70 -20.46 18.28
C MET A 44 -12.39 -19.99 16.85
N PRO A 45 -11.10 -19.82 16.49
CA PRO A 45 -10.68 -19.64 15.11
C PRO A 45 -11.23 -20.73 14.19
N TYR A 46 -11.62 -20.33 12.98
CA TYR A 46 -12.15 -21.25 11.98
C TYR A 46 -11.03 -22.07 11.32
N GLU A 47 -11.04 -23.40 11.50
CA GLU A 47 -10.07 -24.34 10.91
C GLU A 47 -10.78 -25.52 10.22
N CYS A 48 -11.76 -25.22 9.35
CA CYS A 48 -12.52 -26.23 8.59
C CYS A 48 -13.13 -27.37 9.45
N GLY A 49 -13.62 -27.03 10.65
CA GLY A 49 -14.24 -27.99 11.57
C GLY A 49 -13.26 -28.73 12.48
N LYS A 50 -11.97 -28.38 12.47
CA LYS A 50 -10.98 -28.87 13.44
C LYS A 50 -10.65 -27.82 14.48
N ASP A 51 -10.05 -28.27 15.59
CA ASP A 51 -9.46 -27.36 16.56
C ASP A 51 -8.23 -26.69 15.94
N PRO A 52 -8.04 -25.38 16.18
CA PRO A 52 -6.92 -24.64 15.62
C PRO A 52 -5.60 -25.22 16.13
N VAL A 53 -4.69 -25.53 15.20
CA VAL A 53 -3.40 -26.15 15.51
C VAL A 53 -2.28 -25.17 15.15
N GLY A 54 -1.36 -24.94 16.08
CA GLY A 54 -0.23 -24.02 15.89
C GLY A 54 -0.48 -22.62 16.44
N GLY A 55 0.53 -21.75 16.32
CA GLY A 55 0.46 -20.37 16.78
C GLY A 55 0.31 -19.39 15.63
N ALA A 56 -0.42 -18.29 15.84
CA ALA A 56 -0.68 -17.25 14.82
C ALA A 56 0.54 -16.36 14.48
N ARG A 57 1.77 -16.80 14.76
CA ARG A 57 3.02 -16.02 14.65
C ARG A 57 3.97 -16.58 13.59
N ASP A 58 3.43 -17.19 12.56
CA ASP A 58 4.23 -17.63 11.43
C ASP A 58 4.70 -16.46 10.56
N ARG A 59 5.85 -16.65 9.93
CA ARG A 59 6.43 -15.65 9.02
C ARG A 59 5.67 -15.68 7.71
N PHE A 60 5.12 -14.53 7.33
CA PHE A 60 4.57 -14.33 6.00
C PHE A 60 5.68 -14.22 4.95
N SER A 61 5.35 -14.52 3.69
CA SER A 61 6.30 -14.43 2.58
C SER A 61 6.83 -13.00 2.41
N ILE A 62 8.13 -12.86 2.07
CA ILE A 62 8.74 -11.54 1.79
C ILE A 62 8.12 -10.84 0.57
N LYS A 63 7.40 -11.56 -0.29
CA LYS A 63 6.78 -10.98 -1.50
C LYS A 63 5.81 -9.85 -1.19
N PHE A 64 5.10 -9.91 -0.05
CA PHE A 64 4.25 -8.81 0.41
C PHE A 64 5.05 -7.52 0.66
N TYR A 65 6.24 -7.66 1.25
CA TYR A 65 7.15 -6.53 1.47
C TYR A 65 7.65 -5.95 0.15
N THR A 66 8.07 -6.80 -0.79
CA THR A 66 8.58 -6.30 -2.08
C THR A 66 7.51 -5.54 -2.86
N VAL A 67 6.27 -6.05 -2.88
CA VAL A 67 5.14 -5.34 -3.51
C VAL A 67 4.86 -4.00 -2.82
N ALA A 68 4.90 -3.96 -1.49
CA ALA A 68 4.67 -2.72 -0.73
C ALA A 68 5.73 -1.64 -1.02
N VAL A 69 7.01 -2.02 -1.10
CA VAL A 69 8.10 -1.09 -1.43
C VAL A 69 7.95 -0.55 -2.85
N ILE A 70 7.60 -1.40 -3.82
CA ILE A 70 7.36 -0.96 -5.21
C ILE A 70 6.15 -0.01 -5.28
N PHE A 71 5.07 -0.33 -4.57
CA PHE A 71 3.90 0.54 -4.49
C PHE A 71 4.24 1.92 -3.92
N LEU A 72 5.02 1.96 -2.83
CA LEU A 72 5.47 3.22 -2.23
C LEU A 72 6.33 4.06 -3.18
N LEU A 73 7.22 3.41 -3.95
CA LEU A 73 7.99 4.10 -4.97
C LEU A 73 7.08 4.71 -6.04
N PHE A 74 6.13 3.93 -6.57
CA PHE A 74 5.17 4.40 -7.57
C PHE A 74 4.25 5.53 -7.04
N ASP A 75 3.83 5.47 -5.79
CA ASP A 75 2.98 6.49 -5.17
C ASP A 75 3.73 7.85 -5.03
N ILE A 76 5.02 7.80 -4.68
CA ILE A 76 5.88 8.99 -4.64
C ILE A 76 6.01 9.61 -6.04
N GLU A 77 6.02 8.81 -7.10
CA GLU A 77 6.10 9.32 -8.48
C GLU A 77 4.85 10.13 -8.84
N VAL A 78 3.66 9.65 -8.48
CA VAL A 78 2.40 10.38 -8.67
C VAL A 78 2.40 11.69 -7.88
N LEU A 79 2.96 11.69 -6.68
CA LEU A 79 3.12 12.90 -5.86
C LEU A 79 3.97 13.97 -6.57
N PHE A 80 4.99 13.59 -7.36
CA PHE A 80 5.73 14.54 -8.21
C PHE A 80 4.96 14.97 -9.46
N MET A 81 4.17 14.07 -10.04
CA MET A 81 3.40 14.37 -11.25
C MET A 81 2.25 15.36 -11.00
N ILE A 82 1.63 15.36 -9.82
CA ILE A 82 0.48 16.23 -9.52
C ILE A 82 0.84 17.73 -9.60
N PRO A 83 1.85 18.24 -8.88
CA PRO A 83 2.26 19.65 -8.98
C PRO A 83 2.68 20.03 -10.41
N PHE A 84 3.41 19.14 -11.09
CA PHE A 84 3.79 19.32 -12.48
C PHE A 84 2.55 19.49 -13.38
N ALA A 85 1.58 18.59 -13.28
CA ALA A 85 0.37 18.61 -14.11
C ALA A 85 -0.47 19.88 -13.90
N VAL A 86 -0.55 20.37 -12.66
CA VAL A 86 -1.25 21.63 -12.33
C VAL A 86 -0.50 22.84 -12.89
N ALA A 87 0.84 22.86 -12.78
CA ALA A 87 1.66 23.98 -13.24
C ALA A 87 1.89 24.00 -14.77
N PHE A 88 1.74 22.88 -15.45
CA PHE A 88 2.11 22.73 -16.87
C PHE A 88 1.45 23.77 -17.79
N LYS A 89 0.17 24.08 -17.56
CA LYS A 89 -0.55 25.12 -18.33
C LYS A 89 0.08 26.49 -18.20
N THR A 90 0.53 26.85 -17.00
CA THR A 90 1.19 28.14 -16.75
C THR A 90 2.58 28.20 -17.40
N LEU A 91 3.31 27.08 -17.43
CA LEU A 91 4.62 27.00 -18.07
C LEU A 91 4.53 27.19 -19.59
N ILE A 92 3.55 26.57 -20.24
CA ILE A 92 3.30 26.76 -21.69
C ILE A 92 2.90 28.22 -21.99
N ALA A 93 2.03 28.81 -21.17
CA ALA A 93 1.64 30.20 -21.36
C ALA A 93 2.84 31.15 -21.23
N GLN A 94 3.76 30.88 -20.28
CA GLN A 94 4.97 31.67 -20.09
C GLN A 94 5.98 31.50 -21.23
N GLU A 95 6.06 30.32 -21.84
CA GLU A 95 6.87 30.07 -23.04
C GLU A 95 6.45 30.98 -24.21
N GLN A 96 5.13 31.14 -24.44
CA GLN A 96 4.61 32.02 -25.48
C GLN A 96 4.98 33.51 -25.27
N ILE A 97 5.11 33.95 -24.02
CA ILE A 97 5.36 35.36 -23.66
C ILE A 97 6.85 35.67 -23.63
N SER A 98 7.66 34.76 -23.06
CA SER A 98 9.10 34.97 -22.85
C SER A 98 9.97 34.54 -24.03
N GLY A 99 9.46 33.68 -24.92
CA GLY A 99 10.22 33.06 -26.01
C GLY A 99 11.23 32.01 -25.54
N ILE A 100 11.31 31.73 -24.24
CA ILE A 100 12.16 30.71 -23.63
C ILE A 100 11.31 29.44 -23.45
N ALA A 101 11.85 28.28 -23.85
CA ALA A 101 11.12 27.02 -23.97
C ALA A 101 10.80 26.31 -22.62
N TYR A 102 10.26 27.03 -21.64
CA TYR A 102 9.99 26.49 -20.30
C TYR A 102 8.99 25.32 -20.29
N GLY A 103 7.91 25.41 -21.06
CA GLY A 103 6.90 24.34 -21.14
C GLY A 103 7.45 23.11 -21.86
N THR A 104 8.14 23.31 -22.99
CA THR A 104 8.78 22.24 -23.75
C THR A 104 9.87 21.50 -22.95
N ILE A 105 10.72 22.22 -22.21
CA ILE A 105 11.75 21.61 -21.35
C ILE A 105 11.09 20.79 -20.24
N ALA A 106 10.12 21.36 -19.54
CA ALA A 106 9.41 20.66 -18.47
C ALA A 106 8.67 19.40 -18.99
N LEU A 107 8.14 19.44 -20.21
CA LEU A 107 7.56 18.27 -20.86
C LEU A 107 8.60 17.17 -21.13
N ILE A 108 9.79 17.53 -21.61
CA ILE A 108 10.87 16.56 -21.84
C ILE A 108 11.32 15.96 -20.50
N GLU A 109 11.46 16.78 -19.46
CA GLU A 109 11.84 16.31 -18.12
C GLU A 109 10.85 15.30 -17.56
N ILE A 110 9.54 15.56 -17.65
CA ILE A 110 8.54 14.60 -17.16
C ILE A 110 8.52 13.32 -17.99
N LEU A 111 8.78 13.39 -19.30
CA LEU A 111 8.87 12.21 -20.16
C LEU A 111 10.10 11.37 -19.83
N VAL A 112 11.25 12.00 -19.55
CA VAL A 112 12.46 11.30 -19.08
C VAL A 112 12.26 10.69 -17.71
N PHE A 113 11.58 11.41 -16.80
CA PHE A 113 11.21 10.92 -15.48
C PHE A 113 10.34 9.66 -15.58
N ILE A 114 9.21 9.74 -16.30
CA ILE A 114 8.32 8.58 -16.54
C ILE A 114 9.06 7.45 -17.25
N GLY A 115 9.87 7.76 -18.26
CA GLY A 115 10.65 6.77 -19.00
C GLY A 115 11.60 5.97 -18.11
N THR A 116 12.28 6.65 -17.19
CA THR A 116 13.20 6.01 -16.22
C THR A 116 12.46 5.06 -15.29
N LEU A 117 11.26 5.43 -14.86
CA LEU A 117 10.42 4.62 -13.99
C LEU A 117 9.85 3.40 -14.71
N ILE A 118 9.43 3.56 -15.96
CA ILE A 118 9.02 2.44 -16.82
C ILE A 118 10.16 1.43 -16.96
N VAL A 119 11.41 1.89 -17.13
CA VAL A 119 12.57 0.99 -17.19
C VAL A 119 12.74 0.22 -15.87
N GLY A 120 12.63 0.91 -14.72
CA GLY A 120 12.66 0.28 -13.40
C GLY A 120 11.54 -0.76 -13.21
N TYR A 121 10.32 -0.41 -13.61
CA TYR A 121 9.16 -1.30 -13.55
C TYR A 121 9.35 -2.54 -14.43
N ILE A 122 9.79 -2.36 -15.68
CA ILE A 122 10.10 -3.47 -16.59
C ILE A 122 11.18 -4.37 -15.99
N TYR A 123 12.24 -3.81 -15.39
CA TYR A 123 13.29 -4.58 -14.73
C TYR A 123 12.71 -5.48 -13.62
N VAL A 124 11.92 -4.90 -12.72
CA VAL A 124 11.29 -5.62 -11.60
C VAL A 124 10.32 -6.70 -12.09
N TRP A 125 9.58 -6.42 -13.15
CA TRP A 125 8.68 -7.37 -13.78
C TRP A 125 9.44 -8.54 -14.40
N ARG A 126 10.51 -8.27 -15.17
CA ARG A 126 11.36 -9.31 -15.74
C ARG A 126 12.06 -10.15 -14.68
N LYS A 127 12.32 -9.59 -13.49
CA LYS A 127 12.85 -10.32 -12.34
C LYS A 127 11.83 -11.26 -11.68
N GLY A 128 10.57 -11.25 -12.12
CA GLY A 128 9.54 -12.15 -11.60
C GLY A 128 9.05 -11.79 -10.20
N THR A 129 9.23 -10.53 -9.79
CA THR A 129 8.82 -10.05 -8.45
C THR A 129 7.32 -10.22 -8.21
N PHE A 130 6.54 -10.15 -9.30
CA PHE A 130 5.10 -10.34 -9.30
C PHE A 130 4.66 -11.79 -9.57
N ASP A 131 5.56 -12.78 -9.58
CA ASP A 131 5.19 -14.18 -9.73
C ASP A 131 4.76 -14.76 -8.37
N TRP A 132 3.46 -15.04 -8.25
CA TRP A 132 2.79 -15.64 -7.10
C TRP A 132 2.51 -17.15 -7.27
N GLY A 133 2.96 -17.75 -8.36
CA GLY A 133 2.71 -19.14 -8.72
C GLY A 133 3.62 -20.14 -7.99
N ILE A 134 4.09 -21.15 -8.71
CA ILE A 134 4.83 -22.28 -8.14
C ILE A 134 6.19 -21.83 -7.58
N GLN A 135 6.88 -20.92 -8.26
CA GLN A 135 8.20 -20.42 -7.83
C GLN A 135 8.12 -19.72 -6.47
N ALA A 136 7.07 -18.93 -6.24
CA ALA A 136 6.83 -18.27 -4.95
C ALA A 136 6.75 -19.24 -3.77
N ARG A 137 6.13 -20.40 -3.99
CA ARG A 137 5.99 -21.44 -2.96
C ARG A 137 7.30 -22.15 -2.68
N VAL A 138 8.15 -22.32 -3.69
CA VAL A 138 9.48 -22.90 -3.55
C VAL A 138 10.40 -21.97 -2.77
N GLU A 139 10.43 -20.68 -3.13
CA GLU A 139 11.19 -19.64 -2.44
C GLU A 139 10.75 -19.49 -0.98
N ALA A 140 9.44 -19.37 -0.72
CA ALA A 140 8.92 -19.25 0.64
C ALA A 140 9.28 -20.46 1.52
N ARG A 141 9.26 -21.68 0.96
CA ARG A 141 9.71 -22.90 1.66
C ARG A 141 11.21 -22.88 1.94
N ALA A 142 12.02 -22.38 1.02
CA ALA A 142 13.46 -22.26 1.19
C ALA A 142 13.81 -21.23 2.27
N GLU A 143 13.16 -20.06 2.26
CA GLU A 143 13.30 -19.01 3.27
C GLU A 143 12.86 -19.49 4.65
N ALA A 144 11.73 -20.20 4.74
CA ALA A 144 11.26 -20.78 6.00
C ALA A 144 12.29 -21.76 6.61
N LYS A 145 12.93 -22.60 5.76
CA LYS A 145 14.01 -23.51 6.19
C LYS A 145 15.25 -22.75 6.66
N LEU A 146 15.64 -21.68 5.96
CA LEU A 146 16.78 -20.84 6.35
C LEU A 146 16.52 -20.13 7.68
N ALA A 147 15.33 -19.56 7.87
CA ALA A 147 14.92 -18.94 9.12
C ALA A 147 14.92 -19.94 10.29
N ALA A 148 14.44 -21.17 10.06
CA ALA A 148 14.49 -22.23 11.06
C ALA A 148 15.95 -22.63 11.40
N LYS A 149 16.83 -22.71 10.40
CA LYS A 149 18.26 -23.00 10.61
C LYS A 149 18.95 -21.87 11.38
N GLN A 150 18.65 -20.61 11.08
CA GLN A 150 19.15 -19.45 11.81
C GLN A 150 18.68 -19.46 13.27
N LYS A 151 17.41 -19.77 13.52
CA LYS A 151 16.85 -19.89 14.87
C LYS A 151 17.59 -20.96 15.68
N ARG A 152 17.77 -22.16 15.10
CA ARG A 152 18.56 -23.24 15.72
C ARG A 152 20.00 -22.83 16.00
N ALA A 153 20.64 -22.11 15.07
CA ALA A 153 22.00 -21.62 15.24
C ALA A 153 22.11 -20.57 16.35
N SER A 154 21.13 -19.67 16.49
CA SER A 154 21.09 -18.72 17.61
C SER A 154 20.82 -19.39 18.96
N GLU A 155 19.96 -20.40 19.00
CA GLU A 155 19.68 -21.18 20.21
C GLU A 155 20.93 -21.94 20.69
N MET A 156 21.68 -22.57 19.78
CA MET A 156 22.94 -23.24 20.12
C MET A 156 24.02 -22.26 20.60
N LYS A 157 24.10 -21.04 20.04
CA LYS A 157 25.03 -20.00 20.50
C LYS A 157 24.67 -19.40 21.86
N MET A 158 23.39 -19.41 22.24
CA MET A 158 22.92 -18.93 23.55
C MET A 158 23.06 -20.00 24.64
N ALA A 159 23.17 -21.27 24.26
CA ALA A 159 23.29 -22.41 25.16
C ALA A 159 24.75 -22.81 25.46
N ALA A 160 25.73 -22.15 24.83
CA ALA A 160 27.17 -22.34 25.03
C ALA A 160 27.76 -21.11 25.74
#